data_AF-A0A8T4XJB0-F1
#
_entry.id   AF-A0A8T4XJB0-F1
#
_cell.length_a   1.000
_cell.length_b   1.000
_cell.length_c   1.000
_cell.angle_alpha   90.00
_cell.angle_beta   90.00
_cell.angle_gamma   90.00
#
_symmetry.space_group_name_H-M   'P 1'
#
loop_
_entity.id
_entity.type
_entity.pdbx_description
1 polymer ?
#
loop_
_entity_poly.entity_id
_entity_poly.type
_entity_poly.pdbx_seq_one_letter_code
_entity_poly.pdbx_strand_id
1 'polypeptide(L)'
;MANCSKCGFKLPEGAIFCPNCGAPVERIVEKHAISSESIEEPIRLGLIGSVLSISIMLLLSPLEQEVNLYFLPSFISALIVTYFSKIKSLRGAIIIAMTTYLFTDAIGASLTLGMLYAEQRTLASLYGSYIPSLVDVLMYLISPVTAIIAGYIGFRLSPKKREEPLRVYVREGGFGPTLFHNIKISLKKFKYALAGSYTS
;
A
#
# COMPACT_ATOMS: atom_id res chain seq x y z
N MET A 1 43.59 -0.42 -4.15
CA MET A 1 44.01 -1.83 -3.96
C MET A 1 43.57 -2.27 -2.58
N ALA A 2 42.74 -3.31 -2.48
CA ALA A 2 42.27 -3.84 -1.19
C ALA A 2 43.28 -4.86 -0.65
N ASN A 3 43.48 -4.87 0.67
CA ASN A 3 44.29 -5.88 1.35
C ASN A 3 43.37 -6.87 2.05
N CYS A 4 43.79 -8.13 2.14
CA CYS A 4 43.05 -9.13 2.89
C CYS A 4 43.00 -8.77 4.38
N SER A 5 41.80 -8.74 4.97
CA SER A 5 41.60 -8.46 6.41
C SER A 5 42.22 -9.51 7.32
N LYS A 6 42.43 -10.74 6.82
CA LYS A 6 42.98 -11.87 7.60
C LYS A 6 44.51 -11.97 7.54
N CYS A 7 45.12 -11.67 6.40
CA CYS A 7 46.56 -11.90 6.20
C CYS A 7 47.34 -10.71 5.65
N GLY A 8 46.69 -9.57 5.38
CA GLY A 8 47.34 -8.36 4.86
C GLY A 8 47.82 -8.45 3.41
N PHE A 9 47.64 -9.59 2.73
CA PHE A 9 48.08 -9.79 1.35
C PHE A 9 47.34 -8.84 0.39
N LYS A 10 48.08 -8.22 -0.53
CA LYS A 10 47.52 -7.36 -1.59
C LYS A 10 46.67 -8.19 -2.54
N LEU A 11 45.37 -7.89 -2.61
CA LEU A 11 44.44 -8.65 -3.42
C LEU A 11 44.47 -8.15 -4.88
N PRO A 12 44.51 -9.05 -5.88
CA PRO A 12 44.33 -8.65 -7.27
C PRO A 12 42.89 -8.16 -7.52
N GLU A 13 42.72 -7.33 -8.55
CA GLU A 13 41.41 -6.76 -8.88
C GLU A 13 40.41 -7.89 -9.20
N GLY A 14 39.25 -7.89 -8.52
CA GLY A 14 38.24 -8.92 -8.71
C GLY A 14 38.53 -10.29 -8.07
N ALA A 15 39.40 -10.38 -7.05
CA ALA A 15 39.61 -11.61 -6.26
C ALA A 15 38.41 -11.94 -5.33
N ILE A 16 37.81 -13.14 -5.44
CA ILE A 16 36.66 -13.56 -4.59
C ILE A 16 37.17 -14.12 -3.27
N PHE A 17 38.30 -14.82 -3.33
CA PHE A 17 39.01 -15.38 -2.19
C PHE A 17 40.45 -14.90 -2.22
N CYS A 18 41.06 -14.78 -1.05
CA CYS A 18 42.47 -14.45 -0.94
C CYS A 18 43.31 -15.65 -1.43
N PRO A 19 44.18 -15.48 -2.43
CA PRO A 19 45.00 -16.58 -2.94
C PRO A 19 46.04 -17.08 -1.92
N ASN A 20 46.34 -16.27 -0.89
CA ASN A 20 47.34 -16.62 0.12
C ASN A 20 46.75 -17.39 1.33
N CYS A 21 45.58 -17.00 1.82
CA CYS A 21 45.01 -17.59 3.05
C CYS A 21 43.63 -18.24 2.87
N GLY A 22 43.09 -18.24 1.64
CA GLY A 22 41.77 -18.77 1.31
C GLY A 22 40.60 -18.00 1.92
N ALA A 23 40.85 -16.91 2.67
CA ALA A 23 39.78 -16.13 3.29
C ALA A 23 38.92 -15.45 2.21
N PRO A 24 37.57 -15.50 2.33
CA PRO A 24 36.71 -14.76 1.43
C PRO A 24 37.02 -13.27 1.54
N VAL A 25 37.12 -12.61 0.38
CA VAL A 25 37.28 -11.16 0.32
C VAL A 25 35.90 -10.56 0.50
N GLU A 26 35.68 -9.85 1.61
CA GLU A 26 34.47 -9.07 1.82
C GLU A 26 34.40 -7.96 0.77
N ARG A 27 33.76 -8.27 -0.35
CA ARG A 27 33.37 -7.25 -1.31
C ARG A 27 32.12 -6.61 -0.77
N ILE A 28 32.22 -5.34 -0.42
CA ILE A 28 31.04 -4.47 -0.38
C ILE A 28 30.63 -4.33 -1.85
N VAL A 29 29.95 -5.34 -2.39
CA VAL A 29 29.15 -5.15 -3.58
C VAL A 29 28.05 -4.22 -3.08
N GLU A 30 28.21 -2.92 -3.33
CA GLU A 30 27.09 -2.00 -3.33
C GLU A 30 26.14 -2.50 -4.42
N LYS A 31 25.36 -3.51 -4.05
CA LYS A 31 24.17 -3.89 -4.79
C LYS A 31 23.30 -2.67 -4.61
N HIS A 32 23.38 -1.75 -5.56
CA HIS A 32 22.26 -0.93 -5.95
C HIS A 32 21.19 -1.93 -6.35
N ALA A 33 20.53 -2.49 -5.35
CA ALA A 33 19.27 -3.14 -5.51
C ALA A 33 18.42 -2.02 -6.08
N ILE A 34 18.20 -2.08 -7.38
CA ILE A 34 17.01 -1.53 -8.00
C ILE A 34 15.91 -2.25 -7.24
N SER A 35 15.48 -1.67 -6.12
CA SER A 35 14.29 -2.10 -5.43
C SER A 35 13.21 -1.80 -6.44
N SER A 36 12.79 -2.80 -7.22
CA SER A 36 11.53 -2.74 -7.92
C SER A 36 10.53 -2.39 -6.84
N GLU A 37 10.07 -1.14 -6.87
CA GLU A 37 9.10 -0.64 -5.91
C GLU A 37 7.95 -1.64 -5.89
N SER A 38 7.75 -2.33 -4.76
CA SER A 38 6.79 -3.42 -4.72
C SER A 38 5.40 -2.81 -4.86
N ILE A 39 4.69 -3.24 -5.91
CA ILE A 39 3.34 -2.75 -6.20
C ILE A 39 2.32 -3.39 -5.23
N GLU A 40 2.70 -4.49 -4.59
CA GLU A 40 1.84 -5.24 -3.67
C GLU A 40 1.41 -4.44 -2.44
N GLU A 41 2.33 -3.64 -1.86
CA GLU A 41 2.06 -2.84 -0.68
C GLU A 41 0.99 -1.76 -0.93
N PRO A 42 1.11 -0.90 -1.97
CA PRO A 42 0.07 0.08 -2.27
C PRO A 42 -1.25 -0.58 -2.68
N ILE A 43 -1.25 -1.71 -3.40
CA ILE A 43 -2.50 -2.41 -3.74
C ILE A 43 -3.23 -2.88 -2.47
N ARG A 44 -2.51 -3.53 -1.54
CA ARG A 44 -3.11 -4.04 -0.30
C ARG A 44 -3.68 -2.90 0.55
N LEU A 45 -2.97 -1.78 0.63
CA LEU A 45 -3.44 -0.58 1.33
C LEU A 45 -4.69 0.01 0.66
N GLY A 46 -4.72 0.06 -0.68
CA GLY A 46 -5.88 0.49 -1.45
C GLY A 46 -7.15 -0.34 -1.15
N LEU A 47 -6.99 -1.67 -0.99
CA LEU A 47 -8.07 -2.58 -0.62
C LEU A 47 -8.61 -2.32 0.80
N ILE A 48 -7.72 -1.98 1.75
CA ILE A 48 -8.14 -1.55 3.09
C ILE A 48 -8.94 -0.24 2.99
N GLY A 49 -8.50 0.67 2.11
CA GLY A 49 -9.23 1.91 1.82
C GLY A 49 -10.62 1.68 1.23
N SER A 50 -10.80 0.70 0.35
CA SER A 50 -12.14 0.46 -0.23
C SER A 50 -13.13 -0.05 0.83
N VAL A 51 -12.68 -0.94 1.72
CA VAL A 51 -13.49 -1.41 2.86
C VAL A 51 -13.82 -0.26 3.80
N LEU A 52 -12.84 0.60 4.10
CA LEU A 52 -13.05 1.78 4.94
C LEU A 52 -14.05 2.75 4.31
N SER A 53 -13.98 2.98 2.99
CA SER A 53 -14.90 3.86 2.26
C SER A 53 -16.34 3.38 2.37
N ILE A 54 -16.60 2.09 2.12
CA ILE A 54 -17.94 1.50 2.24
C ILE A 54 -18.43 1.57 3.68
N SER A 55 -17.54 1.34 4.64
CA SER A 55 -17.87 1.47 6.06
C SER A 55 -18.31 2.90 6.40
N ILE A 56 -17.59 3.90 5.89
CA ILE A 56 -17.94 5.32 6.03
C ILE A 56 -19.27 5.62 5.34
N MET A 57 -19.47 5.15 4.10
CA MET A 57 -20.71 5.33 3.34
C MET A 57 -21.93 4.79 4.11
N LEU A 58 -21.84 3.58 4.67
CA LEU A 58 -22.92 2.98 5.44
C LEU A 58 -23.19 3.73 6.76
N LEU A 59 -22.14 4.28 7.37
CA LEU A 59 -22.24 5.02 8.63
C LEU A 59 -22.78 6.45 8.42
N LEU A 60 -22.47 7.10 7.29
CA LEU A 60 -22.93 8.45 6.93
C LEU A 60 -24.28 8.45 6.18
N SER A 61 -24.71 7.31 5.64
CA SER A 61 -25.99 7.14 4.94
C SER A 61 -27.22 7.80 5.61
N PRO A 62 -27.43 7.69 6.94
CA PRO A 62 -28.57 8.37 7.59
C PRO A 62 -28.45 9.90 7.70
N LEU A 63 -27.29 10.48 7.39
CA LEU A 63 -26.98 11.92 7.53
C LEU A 63 -26.98 12.70 6.20
N GLU A 64 -26.91 12.03 5.05
CA GLU A 64 -26.85 12.69 3.74
C GLU A 64 -28.25 13.01 3.21
N GLN A 65 -28.87 14.09 3.69
CA GLN A 65 -30.23 14.47 3.26
C GLN A 65 -30.33 15.44 2.09
N GLU A 66 -29.25 15.99 1.51
CA GLU A 66 -29.45 16.94 0.38
C GLU A 66 -28.30 17.12 -0.62
N VAL A 67 -27.10 16.55 -0.39
CA VAL A 67 -25.96 16.74 -1.31
C VAL A 67 -25.30 15.40 -1.62
N ASN A 68 -25.66 14.83 -2.77
CA ASN A 68 -25.25 13.49 -3.21
C ASN A 68 -23.80 13.50 -3.76
N LEU A 69 -22.81 13.82 -2.92
CA LEU A 69 -21.39 13.76 -3.28
C LEU A 69 -20.87 12.33 -3.10
N TYR A 70 -21.26 11.42 -4.01
CA TYR A 70 -20.83 10.02 -4.02
C TYR A 70 -19.31 9.82 -3.97
N PHE A 71 -18.52 10.81 -4.39
CA PHE A 71 -17.05 10.74 -4.36
C PHE A 71 -16.43 11.01 -2.99
N LEU A 72 -17.16 11.63 -2.05
CA LEU A 72 -16.61 12.13 -0.79
C LEU A 72 -16.14 11.00 0.15
N PRO A 73 -16.88 9.89 0.34
CA PRO A 73 -16.42 8.79 1.20
C PRO A 73 -15.12 8.17 0.69
N SER A 74 -15.02 7.95 -0.63
CA SER A 74 -13.83 7.41 -1.30
C SER A 74 -12.65 8.38 -1.19
N PHE A 75 -12.89 9.68 -1.35
CA PHE A 75 -11.88 10.72 -1.23
C PHE A 75 -11.28 10.77 0.18
N ILE A 76 -12.13 10.80 1.21
CA ILE A 76 -11.73 10.83 2.61
C ILE A 76 -10.99 9.55 2.97
N SER A 77 -11.50 8.38 2.56
CA SER A 77 -10.85 7.10 2.81
C SER A 77 -9.45 7.03 2.20
N ALA A 78 -9.31 7.42 0.92
CA ALA A 78 -8.02 7.44 0.23
C ALA A 78 -7.02 8.39 0.92
N LEU A 79 -7.47 9.56 1.40
CA LEU A 79 -6.63 10.48 2.17
C LEU A 79 -6.16 9.87 3.48
N ILE A 80 -7.08 9.28 4.25
CA ILE A 80 -6.78 8.65 5.54
C ILE A 80 -5.74 7.55 5.34
N VAL A 81 -5.97 6.63 4.41
CA VAL A 81 -5.06 5.51 4.17
C VAL A 81 -3.70 6.02 3.71
N THR A 82 -3.64 6.94 2.75
CA THR A 82 -2.37 7.48 2.23
C THR A 82 -1.59 8.23 3.32
N TYR A 83 -2.29 8.96 4.18
CA TYR A 83 -1.68 9.66 5.31
C TYR A 83 -1.06 8.69 6.32
N PHE A 84 -1.79 7.67 6.77
CA PHE A 84 -1.29 6.71 7.76
C PHE A 84 -0.21 5.76 7.22
N SER A 85 -0.24 5.49 5.91
CA SER A 85 0.67 4.52 5.27
C SER A 85 2.11 5.02 5.09
N LYS A 86 2.37 6.32 5.28
CA LYS A 86 3.73 6.93 5.21
C LYS A 86 4.51 6.53 3.94
N ILE A 87 3.83 6.54 2.80
CA ILE A 87 4.39 6.10 1.52
C ILE A 87 5.46 7.07 1.05
N LYS A 88 6.52 6.53 0.46
CA LYS A 88 7.69 7.30 0.06
C LYS A 88 7.61 7.85 -1.35
N SER A 89 6.77 7.24 -2.20
CA SER A 89 6.61 7.64 -3.60
C SER A 89 5.22 8.18 -3.90
N LEU A 90 5.18 9.14 -4.81
CA LEU A 90 3.93 9.64 -5.39
C LEU A 90 3.22 8.56 -6.22
N ARG A 91 3.99 7.64 -6.84
CA ARG A 91 3.43 6.50 -7.58
C ARG A 91 2.60 5.59 -6.68
N GLY A 92 3.14 5.22 -5.52
CA GLY A 92 2.42 4.37 -4.55
C GLY A 92 1.15 5.04 -4.01
N ALA A 93 1.17 6.34 -3.75
CA ALA A 93 0.01 7.09 -3.29
C ALA A 93 -1.11 7.17 -4.35
N ILE A 94 -0.76 7.39 -5.62
CA ILE A 94 -1.75 7.36 -6.72
C ILE A 94 -2.33 5.96 -6.89
N ILE A 95 -1.51 4.90 -6.79
CA ILE A 95 -1.97 3.51 -6.88
C ILE A 95 -3.00 3.20 -5.79
N ILE A 96 -2.75 3.65 -4.55
CA ILE A 96 -3.70 3.47 -3.44
C ILE A 96 -5.02 4.17 -3.76
N ALA A 97 -4.98 5.45 -4.11
CA ALA A 97 -6.20 6.21 -4.37
C ALA A 97 -7.01 5.60 -5.52
N MET A 98 -6.35 5.22 -6.63
CA MET A 98 -7.00 4.55 -7.75
C MET A 98 -7.61 3.21 -7.36
N THR A 99 -6.88 2.40 -6.59
CA THR A 99 -7.37 1.10 -6.11
C THR A 99 -8.58 1.30 -5.21
N THR A 100 -8.51 2.22 -4.25
CA THR A 100 -9.63 2.51 -3.34
C THR A 100 -10.89 2.90 -4.11
N TYR A 101 -10.79 3.82 -5.06
CA TYR A 101 -11.94 4.26 -5.86
C TYR A 101 -12.52 3.12 -6.71
N LEU A 102 -11.68 2.41 -7.46
CA LEU A 102 -12.12 1.34 -8.36
C LEU A 102 -12.82 0.21 -7.59
N PHE A 103 -12.26 -0.20 -6.46
CA PHE A 103 -12.88 -1.24 -5.64
C PHE A 103 -14.14 -0.75 -4.92
N THR A 104 -14.19 0.50 -4.47
CA THR A 104 -15.41 1.04 -3.87
C THR A 104 -16.56 1.09 -4.87
N ASP A 105 -16.33 1.58 -6.08
CA ASP A 105 -17.37 1.62 -7.12
C ASP A 105 -17.83 0.21 -7.49
N ALA A 106 -16.89 -0.73 -7.66
CA ALA A 106 -17.21 -2.12 -7.96
C ALA A 106 -18.04 -2.78 -6.85
N ILE A 107 -17.66 -2.58 -5.59
CA ILE A 107 -18.39 -3.17 -4.45
C ILE A 107 -19.74 -2.47 -4.27
N GLY A 108 -19.82 -1.14 -4.40
CA GLY A 108 -21.07 -0.39 -4.32
C GLY A 108 -22.08 -0.81 -5.38
N ALA A 109 -21.64 -0.95 -6.64
CA ALA A 109 -22.45 -1.50 -7.73
C ALA A 109 -22.88 -2.95 -7.42
N SER A 110 -21.96 -3.77 -6.93
CA SER A 110 -22.29 -5.17 -6.59
C SER A 110 -23.32 -5.28 -5.47
N LEU A 111 -23.23 -4.44 -4.43
CA LEU A 111 -24.17 -4.41 -3.31
C LEU A 111 -25.56 -3.92 -3.76
N THR A 112 -25.61 -2.88 -4.58
CA THR A 112 -26.87 -2.38 -5.14
C THR A 112 -27.55 -3.41 -6.02
N LEU A 113 -26.82 -4.08 -6.94
CA LEU A 113 -27.36 -5.19 -7.72
C LEU A 113 -27.81 -6.38 -6.85
N GLY A 114 -27.00 -6.74 -5.83
CA GLY A 114 -27.33 -7.84 -4.92
C GLY A 114 -28.62 -7.58 -4.12
N MET A 115 -28.81 -6.35 -3.65
CA MET A 115 -30.04 -5.95 -2.95
C MET A 115 -31.26 -6.03 -3.87
N LEU A 116 -31.14 -5.58 -5.12
CA LEU A 116 -32.24 -5.67 -6.09
C LEU A 116 -32.63 -7.12 -6.40
N TYR A 117 -31.64 -8.00 -6.52
CA TYR A 117 -31.89 -9.42 -6.73
C TYR A 117 -32.61 -10.05 -5.52
N ALA A 118 -32.19 -9.68 -4.30
CA ALA A 118 -32.82 -10.17 -3.07
C ALA A 118 -34.28 -9.68 -2.93
N GLU A 119 -34.59 -8.47 -3.37
CA GLU A 119 -35.93 -7.89 -3.35
C GLU A 119 -36.79 -8.26 -4.58
N GLN A 120 -36.25 -9.02 -5.54
CA GLN A 120 -36.90 -9.37 -6.81
C GLN A 120 -37.35 -8.14 -7.63
N ARG A 121 -36.66 -7.00 -7.49
CA ARG A 121 -36.93 -5.79 -8.27
C ARG A 121 -36.14 -5.80 -9.57
N THR A 122 -36.74 -5.30 -10.65
CA THR A 122 -36.05 -5.15 -11.94
C THR A 122 -35.14 -3.92 -11.93
N LEU A 123 -34.02 -3.94 -12.66
CA LEU A 123 -33.15 -2.76 -12.79
C LEU A 123 -33.90 -1.54 -13.35
N ALA A 124 -34.90 -1.76 -14.20
CA ALA A 124 -35.75 -0.71 -14.75
C ALA A 124 -36.48 0.10 -13.66
N SER A 125 -36.78 -0.51 -12.50
CA SER A 125 -37.38 0.21 -11.37
C SER A 125 -36.43 1.22 -10.72
N LEU A 126 -35.11 1.02 -10.82
CA LEU A 126 -34.10 1.95 -10.32
C LEU A 126 -33.92 3.16 -11.23
N TYR A 127 -33.99 2.93 -12.54
CA TYR A 127 -33.77 3.95 -13.56
C TYR A 127 -35.07 4.62 -14.05
N GLY A 128 -36.25 4.08 -13.70
CA GLY A 128 -37.55 4.68 -13.97
C GLY A 128 -37.67 5.29 -15.37
N SER A 129 -37.99 6.58 -15.43
CA SER A 129 -37.98 7.44 -16.63
C SER A 129 -36.79 8.40 -16.64
N TYR A 130 -35.64 7.98 -16.11
CA TYR A 130 -34.45 8.81 -16.03
C TYR A 130 -33.86 9.03 -17.43
N ILE A 131 -33.77 10.29 -17.85
CA ILE A 131 -33.16 10.68 -19.12
C ILE A 131 -31.73 11.11 -18.78
N PRO A 132 -30.70 10.39 -19.25
CA PRO A 132 -29.31 10.72 -18.94
C PRO A 132 -29.02 12.16 -19.35
N SER A 133 -28.57 12.94 -18.38
CA SER A 133 -28.18 14.33 -18.59
C SER A 133 -26.67 14.42 -18.82
N LEU A 134 -26.21 15.57 -19.32
CA LEU A 134 -24.78 15.84 -19.48
C LEU A 134 -24.03 15.79 -18.13
N VAL A 135 -24.74 16.03 -17.03
CA VAL A 135 -24.19 15.99 -15.67
C VAL A 135 -23.85 14.56 -15.24
N ASP A 136 -24.64 13.56 -15.65
CA ASP A 136 -24.39 12.15 -15.30
C ASP A 136 -23.11 11.61 -15.94
N VAL A 137 -22.91 11.98 -17.21
CA VAL A 137 -21.70 11.63 -17.95
C VAL A 137 -20.50 12.33 -17.34
N LEU A 138 -20.66 13.60 -16.93
CA LEU A 138 -19.60 14.36 -16.28
C LEU A 138 -19.23 13.78 -14.90
N MET A 139 -20.21 13.35 -14.11
CA MET A 139 -20.01 12.68 -12.82
C MET A 139 -19.12 11.44 -12.93
N TYR A 140 -19.29 10.64 -13.99
CA TYR A 140 -18.45 9.46 -14.22
C TYR A 140 -16.96 9.82 -14.46
N LEU A 141 -16.70 10.96 -15.09
CA LEU A 141 -15.33 11.46 -15.34
C LEU A 141 -14.69 12.09 -14.08
N ILE A 142 -15.49 12.51 -13.10
CA ILE A 142 -14.99 13.16 -11.88
C ILE A 142 -14.30 12.13 -10.95
N SER A 143 -14.76 10.88 -10.90
CA SER A 143 -14.16 9.83 -10.05
C SER A 143 -12.66 9.61 -10.30
N PRO A 144 -12.17 9.33 -11.53
CA PRO A 144 -10.74 9.15 -11.76
C PRO A 144 -9.93 10.43 -11.52
N VAL A 145 -10.48 11.61 -11.86
CA VAL A 145 -9.80 12.89 -11.65
C VAL A 145 -9.63 13.16 -10.15
N THR A 146 -10.68 12.95 -9.36
CA THR A 146 -10.64 13.12 -7.89
C THR A 146 -9.72 12.11 -7.22
N ALA A 147 -9.63 10.87 -7.73
CA ALA A 147 -8.68 9.88 -7.23
C ALA A 147 -7.21 10.32 -7.41
N ILE A 148 -6.85 10.90 -8.56
CA ILE A 148 -5.50 11.45 -8.78
C ILE A 148 -5.21 12.59 -7.80
N ILE A 149 -6.18 13.50 -7.65
CA ILE A 149 -6.07 14.63 -6.72
C ILE A 149 -5.93 14.14 -5.27
N ALA A 150 -6.72 13.15 -4.86
CA ALA A 150 -6.64 12.53 -3.54
C ALA A 150 -5.27 11.91 -3.28
N GLY A 151 -4.74 11.16 -4.25
CA GLY A 151 -3.39 10.58 -4.17
C GLY A 151 -2.30 11.65 -4.06
N TYR A 152 -2.41 12.72 -4.84
CA TYR A 152 -1.47 13.84 -4.81
C TYR A 152 -1.49 14.59 -3.46
N ILE A 153 -2.69 14.98 -3.00
CA ILE A 153 -2.89 15.68 -1.73
C ILE A 153 -2.46 14.78 -0.56
N GLY A 154 -2.91 13.53 -0.55
CA GLY A 154 -2.58 12.55 0.48
C GLY A 154 -1.07 12.32 0.60
N PHE A 155 -0.36 12.23 -0.51
CA PHE A 155 1.11 12.14 -0.51
C PHE A 155 1.76 13.40 0.07
N ARG A 156 1.26 14.58 -0.29
CA ARG A 156 1.76 15.87 0.18
C ARG A 156 1.58 16.06 1.69
N LEU A 157 0.50 15.53 2.26
CA LEU A 157 0.21 15.57 3.69
C LEU A 157 0.95 14.47 4.49
N SER A 158 1.33 13.38 3.84
CA SER A 158 1.89 12.21 4.52
C SER A 158 3.26 12.53 5.16
N PRO A 159 3.48 12.19 6.44
CA PRO A 159 4.75 12.46 7.10
C PRO A 159 5.85 11.56 6.52
N LYS A 160 6.86 12.19 5.89
CA LYS A 160 8.00 11.49 5.29
C LYS A 160 8.80 10.76 6.38
N LYS A 161 8.75 9.43 6.39
CA LYS A 161 9.52 8.60 7.31
C LYS A 161 11.02 8.78 7.00
N ARG A 162 11.80 9.34 7.93
CA ARG A 162 13.28 9.30 7.86
C ARG A 162 13.70 7.83 7.87
N GLU A 163 14.33 7.39 6.79
CA GLU A 163 14.96 6.09 6.73
C GLU A 163 16.22 6.13 7.58
N GLU A 164 16.26 5.37 8.66
CA GLU A 164 17.53 4.96 9.23
C GLU A 164 18.15 3.95 8.26
N PRO A 165 19.41 4.13 7.82
CA PRO A 165 20.04 3.22 6.87
C PRO A 165 20.22 1.86 7.55
N LEU A 166 19.34 0.93 7.21
CA LEU A 166 19.45 -0.47 7.58
C LEU A 166 20.64 -1.06 6.81
N ARG A 167 21.80 -1.13 7.47
CA ARG A 167 22.97 -1.88 6.97
C ARG A 167 22.62 -3.37 6.98
N VAL A 168 22.12 -3.87 5.87
CA VAL A 168 21.89 -5.30 5.67
C VAL A 168 23.24 -5.96 5.40
N TYR A 169 23.76 -6.71 6.39
CA TYR A 169 24.87 -7.64 6.17
C TYR A 169 24.33 -8.87 5.43
N VAL A 170 24.57 -8.95 4.13
CA VAL A 170 24.27 -10.16 3.34
C VAL A 170 25.33 -11.20 3.69
N ARG A 171 24.96 -12.19 4.51
CA ARG A 171 25.74 -13.41 4.70
C ARG A 171 25.30 -14.41 3.63
N GLU A 172 26.08 -14.55 2.56
CA GLU A 172 25.85 -15.60 1.56
C GLU A 172 26.12 -16.97 2.20
N GLY A 173 25.04 -17.61 2.65
CA GLY A 173 25.06 -18.95 3.19
C GLY A 173 23.64 -19.47 3.36
N GLY A 174 23.23 -20.35 2.44
CA GLY A 174 22.03 -21.16 2.58
C GLY A 174 20.88 -20.76 1.67
N PHE A 175 20.72 -21.49 0.57
CA PHE A 175 19.50 -21.55 -0.22
C PHE A 175 18.41 -22.20 0.66
N GLY A 176 17.38 -21.46 1.03
CA GLY A 176 16.23 -21.95 1.80
C GLY A 176 15.08 -20.94 1.79
N PRO A 177 13.80 -21.37 1.67
CA PRO A 177 12.69 -20.46 1.41
C PRO A 177 12.36 -19.57 2.63
N THR A 178 12.44 -18.26 2.43
CA THR A 178 12.25 -17.18 3.42
C THR A 178 10.77 -16.84 3.72
N LEU A 179 9.85 -17.80 3.57
CA LEU A 179 8.41 -17.56 3.69
C LEU A 179 7.90 -17.49 5.15
N PHE A 180 8.63 -18.04 6.12
CA PHE A 180 8.12 -18.16 7.50
C PHE A 180 8.78 -17.24 8.55
N HIS A 181 9.82 -16.47 8.20
CA HIS A 181 10.55 -15.69 9.22
C HIS A 181 9.88 -14.34 9.56
N ASN A 182 9.16 -13.72 8.61
CA ASN A 182 8.51 -12.43 8.84
C ASN A 182 7.26 -12.51 9.74
N ILE A 183 6.56 -13.65 9.78
CA ILE A 183 5.41 -13.86 10.68
C ILE A 183 5.87 -13.93 12.15
N LYS A 184 7.03 -14.57 12.41
CA LYS A 184 7.52 -14.77 13.78
C LYS A 184 8.01 -13.46 14.44
N ILE A 185 8.53 -12.53 13.64
CA ILE A 185 8.97 -11.21 14.12
C ILE A 185 7.76 -10.31 14.43
N SER A 186 6.70 -10.36 13.62
CA SER A 186 5.46 -9.61 13.87
C SER A 186 4.74 -10.10 15.14
N LEU A 187 4.71 -11.42 15.37
CA LEU A 187 4.15 -12.01 16.60
C LEU A 187 4.96 -11.68 17.85
N LYS A 188 6.30 -11.57 17.76
CA LYS A 188 7.11 -11.13 18.90
C LYS A 188 6.77 -9.69 19.30
N LYS A 189 6.65 -8.76 18.34
CA LYS A 189 6.22 -7.37 18.63
C LYS A 189 4.85 -7.29 19.28
N PHE A 190 3.90 -8.14 18.86
CA PHE A 190 2.57 -8.19 19.47
C PHE A 190 2.61 -8.69 20.93
N LYS A 191 3.49 -9.66 21.23
CA LYS A 191 3.65 -10.19 22.59
C LYS A 191 4.29 -9.19 23.57
N TYR A 192 5.18 -8.32 23.10
CA TYR A 192 5.77 -7.26 23.93
C TYR A 192 4.83 -6.06 24.17
N ALA A 193 3.87 -5.82 23.27
CA ALA A 193 2.87 -4.77 23.45
C ALA A 193 1.79 -5.15 24.49
N LEU A 194 1.46 -6.45 24.62
CA LEU A 194 0.45 -6.92 25.59
C LEU A 194 1.02 -7.20 26.99
N ALA A 195 2.34 -7.32 27.14
CA ALA A 195 2.98 -7.56 28.44
C ALA A 195 3.36 -6.26 29.19
N GLY A 196 3.14 -5.08 28.60
CA GLY A 196 3.52 -3.79 29.18
C GLY A 196 2.40 -3.02 29.89
N SER A 197 1.19 -3.59 30.03
CA SER A 197 0.01 -2.88 30.56
C SER A 197 -0.61 -3.50 31.82
N TYR A 198 0.18 -4.11 32.70
CA TYR A 198 -0.26 -4.42 34.07
C TYR A 198 0.89 -4.32 35.07
N THR A 199 1.30 -3.08 35.39
CA THR A 199 1.88 -2.76 36.71
C THR A 199 1.48 -1.34 37.09
N SER A 200 0.35 -1.21 37.77
CA SER A 200 0.05 -0.18 38.77
C SER A 200 -0.93 -0.80 39.74
#